data_AF-A0A3N5K379-F1
#
_entry.id   AF-A0A3N5K379-F1
#
_cell.length_a   1.000
_cell.length_b   1.000
_cell.length_c   1.000
_cell.angle_alpha   90.00
_cell.angle_beta   90.00
_cell.angle_gamma   90.00
#
_symmetry.space_group_name_H-M   'P 1'
#
loop_
_entity.id
_entity.type
_entity.pdbx_description
1 polymer ?
#
loop_
_entity_poly.entity_id
_entity_poly.type
_entity_poly.pdbx_seq_one_letter_code
_entity_poly.pdbx_strand_id
1 'polypeptide(L)'
;MARMRFASVSPAARRRSRKVVVTSIIITTIIVFILVDILLRMLLTRHRAATTRKEREQALDLGLRLDVSEEAPTLTRVELDHPRARILAVDDEKIVLDSLRKMLALGGYSIDTVESGAEALGLIRKRDYDFVFTDLKMPGMDGVEVTKAVRHLRPDIDVIVVTGYATIETAVETVKAGAMDYVQKPFTEDELLGFVRTALIKRQDRLEKMVRHKIRPVRPGTSESKSRFELNVPAGAFVSPQHAWARIELNGAVRIGLDDLIRKIFANIDAVRLPEPGRKITRGETLFSVTWGDYSLDIPSPLSGTVIAVNPEQAEHPEWLAIKPFELSWMCRLEPSALAAELPGMRIGHDAVDWYQQELDRYSDLARRADEAAASTGKSGQERSAAQRQLLIGFAEPFAQGRTS
;
A
#
# COMPACT_ATOMS: atom_id res chain seq x y z
N MET A 1 -78.98 -43.80 20.80
CA MET A 1 -78.46 -42.45 21.10
C MET A 1 -77.04 -42.31 20.55
N ALA A 2 -76.85 -41.30 19.69
CA ALA A 2 -75.61 -40.67 19.21
C ALA A 2 -74.33 -41.51 18.96
N ARG A 3 -74.05 -41.78 17.67
CA ARG A 3 -72.72 -42.08 17.12
C ARG A 3 -71.82 -40.84 17.23
N MET A 4 -70.68 -40.96 17.91
CA MET A 4 -69.66 -39.92 18.00
C MET A 4 -68.87 -39.85 16.68
N ARG A 5 -68.96 -38.73 15.96
CA ARG A 5 -68.20 -38.46 14.73
C ARG A 5 -66.76 -38.06 15.11
N PHE A 6 -65.78 -38.87 14.73
CA PHE A 6 -64.37 -38.43 14.68
C PHE A 6 -64.22 -37.41 13.56
N ALA A 7 -63.95 -36.15 13.92
CA ALA A 7 -63.56 -35.12 12.96
C ALA A 7 -62.15 -35.43 12.42
N SER A 8 -62.05 -35.85 11.17
CA SER A 8 -60.79 -36.03 10.47
C SER A 8 -60.17 -34.66 10.16
N VAL A 9 -59.00 -34.38 10.76
CA VAL A 9 -58.23 -33.17 10.46
C VAL A 9 -57.77 -33.22 9.00
N SER A 10 -58.22 -32.25 8.19
CA SER A 10 -57.90 -32.14 6.75
C SER A 10 -56.38 -32.17 6.49
N PRO A 11 -55.90 -32.93 5.48
CA PRO A 11 -54.49 -33.00 5.08
C PRO A 11 -53.85 -31.64 4.77
N ALA A 12 -54.66 -30.65 4.36
CA ALA A 12 -54.21 -29.31 4.00
C ALA A 12 -53.76 -28.48 5.22
N ALA A 13 -54.42 -28.64 6.38
CA ALA A 13 -54.08 -27.93 7.61
C ALA A 13 -52.74 -28.41 8.20
N ARG A 14 -52.47 -29.73 8.13
CA ARG A 14 -51.18 -30.33 8.56
C ARG A 14 -50.00 -29.89 7.68
N ARG A 15 -50.21 -29.68 6.38
CA ARG A 15 -49.16 -29.17 5.46
C ARG A 15 -48.80 -27.70 5.70
N ARG A 16 -49.77 -26.84 6.03
CA ARG A 16 -49.53 -25.41 6.30
C ARG A 16 -48.76 -25.20 7.61
N SER A 17 -49.13 -25.92 8.67
CA SER A 17 -48.42 -25.89 9.97
C SER A 17 -46.97 -26.38 9.85
N ARG A 18 -46.73 -27.48 9.10
CA ARG A 18 -45.35 -27.97 8.86
C ARG A 18 -44.48 -26.97 8.11
N LYS A 19 -45.01 -26.26 7.10
CA LYS A 19 -44.23 -25.22 6.39
C LYS A 19 -43.83 -24.07 7.32
N VAL A 20 -44.74 -23.56 8.15
CA VAL A 20 -44.45 -22.48 9.10
C VAL A 20 -43.40 -22.90 10.13
N VAL A 21 -43.49 -24.13 10.65
CA VAL A 21 -42.51 -24.68 11.59
C VAL A 21 -41.13 -24.84 10.93
N VAL A 22 -41.07 -25.34 9.69
CA VAL A 22 -39.80 -25.49 8.96
C VAL A 22 -39.17 -24.13 8.66
N THR A 23 -39.94 -23.13 8.23
CA THR A 23 -39.40 -21.79 7.99
C THR A 23 -38.89 -21.13 9.28
N SER A 24 -39.60 -21.31 10.40
CA SER A 24 -39.16 -20.80 11.71
C SER A 24 -37.85 -21.45 12.18
N ILE A 25 -37.70 -22.76 11.99
CA ILE A 25 -36.46 -23.49 12.31
C ILE A 25 -35.30 -22.98 11.45
N ILE A 26 -35.51 -22.76 10.14
CA ILE A 26 -34.48 -22.24 9.24
C ILE A 26 -34.04 -20.84 9.66
N ILE A 27 -34.98 -19.92 9.92
CA ILE A 27 -34.67 -18.56 10.36
C ILE A 27 -33.91 -18.57 11.68
N THR A 28 -34.35 -19.37 12.64
CA THR A 28 -33.69 -19.48 13.96
C THR A 28 -32.27 -20.03 13.80
N THR A 29 -32.06 -21.01 12.92
CA THR A 29 -30.74 -21.58 12.64
C THR A 29 -29.79 -20.56 12.01
N ILE A 30 -30.28 -19.76 11.05
CA ILE A 30 -29.49 -18.70 10.42
C ILE A 30 -29.11 -17.62 11.44
N ILE A 31 -30.04 -17.20 12.30
CA ILE A 31 -29.75 -16.21 13.35
C ILE A 31 -28.69 -16.74 14.33
N VAL A 32 -28.81 -18.00 14.77
CA VAL A 32 -27.82 -18.62 15.65
C VAL A 32 -26.46 -18.69 14.97
N PHE A 33 -26.40 -19.05 13.68
CA PHE A 33 -25.14 -19.10 12.93
C PHE A 33 -24.46 -17.73 12.84
N ILE A 34 -25.22 -16.67 12.53
CA ILE A 34 -24.69 -15.29 12.48
C ILE A 34 -24.17 -14.85 13.86
N LEU A 35 -24.92 -15.13 14.93
CA LEU A 35 -24.50 -14.79 16.29
C LEU A 35 -23.23 -15.54 16.69
N VAL A 36 -23.10 -16.81 16.33
CA VAL A 36 -21.90 -17.61 16.57
C VAL A 36 -20.71 -17.09 15.77
N ASP A 37 -20.87 -16.74 14.49
CA ASP A 37 -19.78 -16.19 13.67
C ASP A 37 -19.29 -14.83 14.21
N ILE A 38 -20.21 -13.94 14.58
CA ILE A 38 -19.87 -12.66 15.22
C ILE A 38 -19.11 -12.90 16.53
N LEU A 39 -19.61 -13.81 17.38
CA LEU A 39 -18.95 -14.15 18.64
C LEU A 39 -17.56 -14.75 18.41
N LEU A 40 -17.41 -15.63 17.42
CA LEU A 40 -16.14 -16.25 17.06
C LEU A 40 -15.14 -15.18 16.59
N ARG A 41 -15.55 -14.27 15.70
CA ARG A 41 -14.73 -13.13 15.25
C ARG A 41 -14.33 -12.22 16.42
N MET A 42 -15.26 -11.93 17.33
CA MET A 42 -14.97 -11.14 18.53
C MET A 42 -13.96 -11.82 19.45
N LEU A 43 -14.09 -13.14 19.68
CA LEU A 43 -13.16 -13.89 20.53
C LEU A 43 -11.77 -14.01 19.88
N LEU A 44 -11.71 -14.30 18.58
CA LEU A 44 -10.44 -14.38 17.84
C LEU A 44 -9.71 -13.03 17.81
N THR A 45 -10.43 -11.94 17.57
CA THR A 45 -9.84 -10.58 17.59
C THR A 45 -9.36 -10.19 18.97
N ARG A 46 -10.12 -10.49 20.04
CA ARG A 46 -9.68 -10.24 21.42
C ARG A 46 -8.45 -11.06 21.80
N HIS A 47 -8.40 -12.34 21.43
CA HIS A 47 -7.25 -13.19 21.76
C HIS A 47 -5.98 -12.78 21.03
N ARG A 48 -6.09 -12.43 19.73
CA ARG A 48 -4.98 -11.87 18.96
C ARG A 48 -4.51 -10.55 19.55
N ALA A 49 -5.43 -9.63 19.87
CA ALA A 49 -5.09 -8.34 20.47
C ALA A 49 -4.37 -8.48 21.82
N ALA A 50 -4.80 -9.42 22.68
CA ALA A 50 -4.16 -9.68 23.96
C ALA A 50 -2.74 -10.26 23.80
N THR A 51 -2.53 -11.12 22.80
CA THR A 51 -1.23 -11.72 22.51
C THR A 51 -0.26 -10.68 21.96
N THR A 52 -0.69 -9.91 20.95
CA THR A 52 0.10 -8.82 20.38
C THR A 52 0.42 -7.73 21.40
N ARG A 53 -0.48 -7.45 22.35
CA ARG A 53 -0.19 -6.50 23.44
C ARG A 53 0.93 -6.99 24.33
N LYS A 54 0.94 -8.27 24.72
CA LYS A 54 2.02 -8.86 25.53
C LYS A 54 3.36 -8.83 24.80
N GLU A 55 3.38 -9.15 23.51
CA GLU A 55 4.59 -9.07 22.67
C GLU A 55 5.15 -7.63 22.65
N ARG A 56 4.27 -6.63 22.51
CA ARG A 56 4.66 -5.21 22.56
C ARG A 56 5.15 -4.77 23.93
N GLU A 57 4.54 -5.27 25.01
CA GLU A 57 5.01 -5.04 26.38
C GLU A 57 6.42 -5.63 26.59
N GLN A 58 6.69 -6.81 26.04
CA GLN A 58 8.02 -7.42 26.07
C GLN A 58 9.03 -6.63 25.24
N ALA A 59 8.66 -6.17 24.04
CA ALA A 59 9.53 -5.31 23.23
C ALA A 59 9.85 -3.97 23.92
N LEU A 60 8.87 -3.39 24.61
CA LEU A 60 9.04 -2.19 25.42
C LEU A 60 10.04 -2.43 26.57
N ASP A 61 9.89 -3.53 27.32
CA ASP A 61 10.80 -3.91 28.41
C ASP A 61 12.21 -4.24 27.90
N LEU A 62 12.33 -4.96 26.80
CA LEU A 62 13.62 -5.26 26.18
C LEU A 62 14.32 -3.99 25.70
N GLY A 63 13.57 -3.10 25.03
CA GLY A 63 14.07 -1.82 24.52
C GLY A 63 14.63 -0.91 25.60
N LEU A 64 14.03 -0.92 26.79
CA LEU A 64 14.51 -0.19 27.97
C LEU A 64 15.83 -0.75 28.54
N ARG A 65 16.22 -1.99 28.20
CA ARG A 65 17.43 -2.66 28.71
C ARG A 65 18.60 -2.65 27.74
N LEU A 66 18.35 -2.40 26.46
CA LEU A 66 19.39 -2.38 25.43
C LEU A 66 20.23 -1.11 25.55
N ASP A 67 21.56 -1.27 25.65
CA ASP A 67 22.49 -0.15 25.57
C ASP A 67 22.73 0.20 24.10
N VAL A 68 22.33 1.41 23.72
CA VAL A 68 22.49 1.97 22.37
C VAL A 68 23.21 3.32 22.41
N SER A 69 23.96 3.56 23.49
CA SER A 69 24.72 4.80 23.72
C SER A 69 25.76 5.11 22.64
N GLU A 70 26.26 4.09 21.93
CA GLU A 70 27.16 4.27 20.77
C GLU A 70 26.48 4.99 19.59
N GLU A 71 25.15 4.88 19.45
CA GLU A 71 24.40 5.57 18.40
C GLU A 71 24.09 7.03 18.80
N ALA A 72 23.59 7.22 20.03
CA ALA A 72 23.35 8.52 20.66
C ALA A 72 23.23 8.37 22.19
N PRO A 73 23.75 9.33 22.99
CA PRO A 73 23.86 9.18 24.44
C PRO A 73 22.54 8.91 25.19
N THR A 74 21.45 9.55 24.76
CA THR A 74 20.14 9.47 25.45
C THR A 74 19.15 8.55 24.74
N LEU A 75 19.59 7.87 23.68
CA LEU A 75 18.72 7.03 22.88
C LEU A 75 18.14 5.89 23.70
N THR A 76 16.83 5.79 23.66
CA THR A 76 16.09 4.60 24.08
C THR A 76 15.22 4.13 22.93
N ARG A 77 15.26 2.83 22.62
CA ARG A 77 14.65 2.26 21.42
C ARG A 77 13.65 1.18 21.75
N VAL A 78 12.51 1.20 21.09
CA VAL A 78 11.55 0.08 21.05
C VAL A 78 11.28 -0.29 19.61
N GLU A 79 11.90 -1.38 19.18
CA GLU A 79 11.73 -1.96 17.86
C GLU A 79 10.65 -3.07 17.91
N LEU A 80 9.76 -3.09 16.92
CA LEU A 80 8.74 -4.12 16.75
C LEU A 80 8.98 -4.79 15.40
N ASP A 81 8.67 -6.07 15.25
CA ASP A 81 8.90 -6.79 13.98
C ASP A 81 8.03 -6.27 12.82
N HIS A 82 6.80 -5.85 13.13
CA HIS A 82 5.80 -5.42 12.14
C HIS A 82 5.13 -4.11 12.58
N PRO A 83 5.88 -3.00 12.66
CA PRO A 83 5.34 -1.74 13.14
C PRO A 83 4.44 -1.12 12.07
N ARG A 84 3.40 -0.40 12.52
CA ARG A 84 2.56 0.42 11.62
C ARG A 84 3.30 1.65 11.08
N ALA A 85 4.29 2.13 11.82
CA ALA A 85 5.16 3.26 11.48
C ALA A 85 6.39 3.26 12.40
N ARG A 86 7.46 3.90 11.95
CA ARG A 86 8.65 4.21 12.76
C ARG A 86 8.64 5.67 13.18
N ILE A 87 8.73 5.93 14.48
CA ILE A 87 8.61 7.27 15.05
C ILE A 87 9.89 7.62 15.80
N LEU A 88 10.42 8.82 15.61
CA LEU A 88 11.47 9.40 16.45
C LEU A 88 10.85 10.49 17.32
N ALA A 89 10.93 10.37 18.64
CA ALA A 89 10.47 11.42 19.57
C ALA A 89 11.65 12.15 20.21
N VAL A 90 11.54 13.47 20.33
CA VAL A 90 12.58 14.37 20.82
C VAL A 90 11.97 15.30 21.85
N ASP A 91 12.48 15.26 23.08
CA ASP A 91 11.96 16.03 24.20
C ASP A 91 13.00 16.06 25.31
N ASP A 92 13.29 17.22 25.90
CA ASP A 92 14.23 17.32 27.02
C ASP A 92 13.63 16.77 28.34
N GLU A 93 12.31 16.54 28.38
CA GLU A 93 11.64 15.91 29.52
C GLU A 93 11.51 14.39 29.34
N LYS A 94 12.37 13.63 30.02
CA LYS A 94 12.35 12.16 30.02
C LYS A 94 10.98 11.54 30.33
N ILE A 95 10.19 12.17 31.20
CA ILE A 95 8.84 11.71 31.56
C ILE A 95 7.91 11.72 30.33
N VAL A 96 8.04 12.74 29.47
CA VAL A 96 7.26 12.83 28.24
C VAL A 96 7.70 11.76 27.25
N LEU A 97 9.01 11.56 27.08
CA LEU A 97 9.55 10.49 26.23
C LEU A 97 9.08 9.11 26.68
N ASP A 98 9.10 8.82 27.97
CA ASP A 98 8.65 7.54 28.53
C ASP A 98 7.15 7.32 28.29
N SER A 99 6.35 8.38 28.43
CA SER A 99 4.91 8.36 28.16
C SER A 99 4.64 8.07 26.67
N LEU A 100 5.26 8.83 25.76
CA LEU A 100 5.18 8.63 24.31
C LEU A 100 5.59 7.22 23.92
N ARG A 101 6.72 6.74 24.46
CA ARG A 101 7.26 5.40 24.18
C ARG A 101 6.25 4.32 24.56
N LYS A 102 5.68 4.41 25.76
CA LYS A 102 4.69 3.45 26.25
C LYS A 102 3.43 3.46 25.38
N MET A 103 2.84 4.63 25.13
CA MET A 103 1.60 4.73 24.35
C MET A 103 1.78 4.27 22.90
N LEU A 104 2.86 4.70 22.24
CA LEU A 104 3.09 4.37 20.83
C LEU A 104 3.52 2.91 20.62
N ALA A 105 4.38 2.36 21.50
CA ALA A 105 4.76 0.95 21.45
C ALA A 105 3.55 0.03 21.64
N LEU A 106 2.71 0.29 22.65
CA LEU A 106 1.47 -0.47 22.88
C LEU A 106 0.48 -0.30 21.70
N GLY A 107 0.46 0.88 21.08
CA GLY A 107 -0.27 1.19 19.85
C GLY A 107 0.20 0.43 18.61
N GLY A 108 1.42 -0.15 18.64
CA GLY A 108 1.99 -0.92 17.53
C GLY A 108 2.91 -0.13 16.61
N TYR A 109 3.54 0.93 17.12
CA TYR A 109 4.55 1.72 16.43
C TYR A 109 5.93 1.41 17.02
N SER A 110 6.96 1.38 16.18
CA SER A 110 8.33 1.40 16.67
C SER A 110 8.71 2.82 16.99
N ILE A 111 9.44 3.01 18.08
CA ILE A 111 9.76 4.34 18.58
C ILE A 111 11.18 4.41 19.12
N ASP A 112 11.92 5.40 18.62
CA ASP A 112 13.18 5.87 19.18
C ASP A 112 12.92 7.17 19.92
N THR A 113 13.54 7.36 21.08
CA THR A 113 13.44 8.59 21.87
C THR A 113 14.82 9.13 22.20
N VAL A 114 15.02 10.44 22.06
CA VAL A 114 16.25 11.16 22.42
C VAL A 114 15.92 12.49 23.10
N GLU A 115 16.84 13.00 23.90
CA GLU A 115 16.62 14.21 24.72
C GLU A 115 17.07 15.51 24.03
N SER A 116 17.66 15.43 22.82
CA SER A 116 18.15 16.61 22.11
C SER A 116 17.90 16.57 20.59
N GLY A 117 17.65 17.75 20.01
CA GLY A 117 17.51 17.91 18.56
C GLY A 117 18.77 17.49 17.79
N ALA A 118 19.96 17.69 18.36
CA ALA A 118 21.22 17.28 17.73
C ALA A 118 21.33 15.75 17.59
N GLU A 119 20.97 14.99 18.64
CA GLU A 119 20.89 13.53 18.58
C GLU A 119 19.87 13.06 17.55
N ALA A 120 18.71 13.73 17.50
CA ALA A 120 17.66 13.43 16.53
C ALA A 120 18.16 13.58 15.08
N LEU A 121 18.85 14.69 14.78
CA LEU A 121 19.45 14.91 13.46
C LEU A 121 20.56 13.89 13.13
N GLY A 122 21.29 13.39 14.13
CA GLY A 122 22.24 12.29 13.98
C GLY A 122 21.55 10.99 13.58
N LEU A 123 20.40 10.70 14.19
CA LEU A 123 19.64 9.47 13.94
C LEU A 123 18.94 9.46 12.58
N ILE A 124 18.29 10.56 12.16
CA ILE A 124 17.60 10.61 10.85
C ILE A 124 18.54 10.45 9.65
N ARG A 125 19.85 10.68 9.85
CA ARG A 125 20.88 10.46 8.82
C ARG A 125 21.27 8.99 8.70
N LYS A 126 21.13 8.21 9.79
CA LYS A 126 21.55 6.81 9.87
C LYS A 126 20.38 5.83 9.72
N ARG A 127 19.16 6.26 10.01
CA ARG A 127 17.96 5.43 10.07
C ARG A 127 16.76 6.09 9.38
N ASP A 128 15.79 5.26 9.03
CA ASP A 128 14.54 5.68 8.42
C ASP A 128 13.44 5.83 9.47
N TYR A 129 12.70 6.93 9.36
CA TYR A 129 11.55 7.24 10.20
C TYR A 129 10.40 7.71 9.31
N ASP A 130 9.17 7.43 9.74
CA ASP A 130 7.97 7.99 9.12
C ASP A 130 7.67 9.36 9.70
N PHE A 131 7.81 9.48 11.02
CA PHE A 131 7.51 10.69 11.76
C PHE A 131 8.62 11.09 12.72
N VAL A 132 8.80 12.40 12.89
CA VAL A 132 9.55 12.99 14.00
C VAL A 132 8.58 13.76 14.87
N PHE A 133 8.47 13.39 16.13
CA PHE A 133 7.72 14.10 17.16
C PHE A 133 8.71 14.93 17.95
N THR A 134 8.68 16.25 17.82
CA THR A 134 9.65 17.12 18.51
C THR A 134 8.94 18.05 19.46
N ASP A 135 9.48 18.23 20.67
CA ASP A 135 9.04 19.32 21.52
C ASP A 135 9.36 20.66 20.86
N LEU A 136 8.52 21.67 21.09
CA LEU A 136 8.71 23.00 20.52
C LEU A 136 9.88 23.76 21.19
N LYS A 137 10.05 23.60 22.50
CA LYS A 137 10.90 24.43 23.37
C LYS A 137 11.92 23.53 24.07
N MET A 138 13.05 23.28 23.41
CA MET A 138 14.15 22.51 23.97
C MET A 138 15.42 23.36 24.11
N PRO A 139 16.28 23.08 25.10
CA PRO A 139 17.60 23.70 25.20
C PRO A 139 18.48 23.39 23.98
N GLY A 140 19.24 24.39 23.54
CA GLY A 140 20.22 24.24 22.45
C GLY A 140 19.60 24.33 21.06
N MET A 141 18.82 23.32 20.67
CA MET A 141 18.13 23.27 19.37
C MET A 141 16.63 23.08 19.58
N ASP A 142 15.83 24.05 19.14
CA ASP A 142 14.39 24.02 19.34
C ASP A 142 13.63 23.18 18.29
N GLY A 143 12.35 22.93 18.52
CA GLY A 143 11.53 22.11 17.61
C GLY A 143 11.33 22.71 16.23
N VAL A 144 11.41 24.04 16.09
CA VAL A 144 11.31 24.73 14.81
C VAL A 144 12.59 24.52 13.99
N GLU A 145 13.75 24.58 14.64
CA GLU A 145 15.06 24.29 14.06
C GLU A 145 15.17 22.83 13.63
N VAL A 146 14.73 21.89 14.48
CA VAL A 146 14.63 20.47 14.12
C VAL A 146 13.74 20.30 12.89
N THR A 147 12.56 20.93 12.87
CA THR A 147 11.62 20.87 11.74
C THR A 147 12.27 21.33 10.44
N LYS A 148 12.95 22.49 10.46
CA LYS A 148 13.64 23.04 9.28
C LYS A 148 14.76 22.12 8.80
N ALA A 149 15.55 21.59 9.73
CA ALA A 149 16.67 20.69 9.41
C ALA A 149 16.19 19.36 8.83
N VAL A 150 15.17 18.73 9.44
CA VAL A 150 14.56 17.49 8.92
C VAL A 150 14.01 17.72 7.52
N ARG A 151 13.26 18.81 7.31
CA ARG A 151 12.71 19.15 5.98
C ARG A 151 13.78 19.28 4.90
N HIS A 152 14.96 19.80 5.25
CA HIS A 152 16.06 19.94 4.29
C HIS A 152 16.81 18.62 4.06
N LEU A 153 17.07 17.84 5.11
CA LEU A 153 17.87 16.62 5.04
C LEU A 153 17.08 15.41 4.55
N ARG A 154 15.82 15.30 4.97
CA ARG A 154 14.93 14.14 4.80
C ARG A 154 13.48 14.62 4.62
N PRO A 155 13.14 15.23 3.47
CA PRO A 155 11.78 15.74 3.20
C PRO A 155 10.72 14.63 3.14
N ASP A 156 11.16 13.38 3.07
CA ASP A 156 10.32 12.19 3.16
C ASP A 156 9.82 11.91 4.59
N ILE A 157 10.36 12.56 5.62
CA ILE A 157 9.95 12.40 7.02
C ILE A 157 8.96 13.49 7.40
N ASP A 158 7.86 13.11 8.07
CA ASP A 158 6.86 14.06 8.54
C ASP A 158 7.12 14.53 9.97
N VAL A 159 7.30 15.84 10.15
CA VAL A 159 7.55 16.40 11.48
C VAL A 159 6.24 16.83 12.13
N ILE A 160 6.01 16.37 13.34
CA ILE A 160 4.90 16.73 14.21
C ILE A 160 5.48 17.44 15.42
N VAL A 161 4.97 18.64 15.71
CA VAL A 161 5.41 19.37 16.90
C VAL A 161 4.52 19.03 18.07
N VAL A 162 5.12 18.67 19.20
CA VAL A 162 4.42 18.37 20.45
C VAL A 162 4.70 19.52 21.41
N THR A 163 3.70 20.14 22.03
CA THR A 163 3.98 21.31 22.90
C THR A 163 2.94 21.52 23.99
N GLY A 164 3.41 21.89 25.19
CA GLY A 164 2.53 22.38 26.27
C GLY A 164 2.11 23.85 26.10
N TYR A 165 2.76 24.59 25.20
CA TYR A 165 2.56 26.03 24.96
C TYR A 165 1.98 26.28 23.57
N ALA A 166 0.85 25.64 23.25
CA ALA A 166 0.19 25.85 21.97
C ALA A 166 -0.46 27.25 21.92
N THR A 167 0.19 28.18 21.22
CA THR A 167 -0.38 29.47 20.82
C THR A 167 -0.63 29.50 19.31
N ILE A 168 -1.54 30.36 18.86
CA ILE A 168 -1.83 30.54 17.43
C ILE A 168 -0.56 30.98 16.70
N GLU A 169 0.25 31.87 17.28
CA GLU A 169 1.50 32.31 16.66
C GLU A 169 2.48 31.14 16.45
N THR A 170 2.68 30.32 17.48
CA THR A 170 3.60 29.17 17.41
C THR A 170 3.13 28.08 16.43
N ALA A 171 1.81 27.86 16.33
CA ALA A 171 1.24 26.93 15.36
C ALA A 171 1.46 27.40 13.91
N VAL A 172 1.31 28.70 13.66
CA VAL A 172 1.57 29.27 12.33
C VAL A 172 3.06 29.18 11.98
N GLU A 173 3.95 29.45 12.93
CA GLU A 173 5.40 29.38 12.71
C GLU A 173 5.87 27.96 12.38
N THR A 174 5.40 26.96 13.13
CA THR A 174 5.77 25.55 12.92
C THR A 174 5.26 25.01 11.59
N VAL A 175 4.02 25.34 11.20
CA VAL A 175 3.50 24.99 9.86
C VAL A 175 4.32 25.67 8.76
N LYS A 176 4.71 26.94 8.93
CA LYS A 176 5.59 27.65 7.96
C LYS A 176 6.97 27.01 7.86
N ALA A 177 7.52 26.54 8.97
CA ALA A 177 8.78 25.78 9.00
C ALA A 177 8.67 24.45 8.24
N GLY A 178 7.46 23.92 8.10
CA GLY A 178 7.13 22.72 7.33
C GLY A 178 6.80 21.51 8.20
N ALA A 179 6.36 21.74 9.43
CA ALA A 179 5.71 20.70 10.22
C ALA A 179 4.40 20.28 9.52
N MET A 180 4.09 18.99 9.59
CA MET A 180 2.83 18.43 9.11
C MET A 180 1.65 18.93 9.95
N ASP A 181 1.81 18.91 11.27
CA ASP A 181 0.76 19.24 12.22
C ASP A 181 1.37 19.41 13.63
N TYR A 182 0.55 19.74 14.63
CA TYR A 182 0.98 19.81 16.02
C TYR A 182 0.03 19.09 16.99
N VAL A 183 0.56 18.66 18.13
CA VAL A 183 -0.18 18.02 19.24
C VAL A 183 0.06 18.82 20.51
N GLN A 184 -1.03 19.23 21.17
CA GLN A 184 -0.96 19.95 22.43
C GLN A 184 -0.83 18.99 23.61
N LYS A 185 0.12 19.23 24.51
CA LYS A 185 0.24 18.56 25.81
C LYS A 185 -0.68 19.25 26.83
N PRO A 186 -1.26 18.51 27.79
CA PRO A 186 -1.23 17.05 27.92
C PRO A 186 -2.19 16.36 26.95
N PHE A 187 -1.88 15.11 26.58
CA PHE A 187 -2.74 14.26 25.74
C PHE A 187 -2.93 12.88 26.37
N THR A 188 -4.08 12.28 26.09
CA THR A 188 -4.38 10.90 26.46
C THR A 188 -3.85 9.91 25.41
N GLU A 189 -3.78 8.62 25.77
CA GLU A 189 -3.37 7.55 24.84
C GLU A 189 -4.29 7.50 23.62
N ASP A 190 -5.61 7.62 23.81
CA ASP A 190 -6.57 7.57 22.71
C ASP A 190 -6.45 8.77 21.76
N GLU A 191 -6.19 9.96 22.29
CA GLU A 191 -5.96 11.18 21.50
C GLU A 191 -4.69 11.07 20.67
N LEU A 192 -3.57 10.66 21.28
CA LEU A 192 -2.29 10.51 20.58
C LEU A 192 -2.40 9.42 19.50
N LEU A 193 -2.95 8.25 19.82
CA LEU A 193 -3.10 7.16 18.85
C LEU A 193 -4.09 7.52 17.75
N GLY A 194 -5.15 8.27 18.06
CA GLY A 194 -6.09 8.82 17.09
C GLY A 194 -5.40 9.79 16.13
N PHE A 195 -4.62 10.71 16.68
CA PHE A 195 -3.85 11.66 15.90
C PHE A 195 -2.82 10.96 14.98
N VAL A 196 -2.03 10.01 15.50
CA VAL A 196 -1.03 9.26 14.71
C VAL A 196 -1.70 8.48 13.58
N ARG A 197 -2.89 7.88 13.81
CA ARG A 197 -3.65 7.22 12.75
C ARG A 197 -4.04 8.20 11.63
N THR A 198 -4.52 9.38 11.99
CA THR A 198 -4.86 10.43 11.03
C THR A 198 -3.63 10.94 10.29
N ALA A 199 -2.52 11.15 11.00
CA ALA A 199 -1.24 11.56 10.42
C ALA A 199 -0.71 10.52 9.43
N LEU A 200 -0.86 9.22 9.73
CA LEU A 200 -0.53 8.12 8.82
C LEU A 200 -1.35 8.15 7.53
N ILE A 201 -2.65 8.40 7.64
CA ILE A 201 -3.51 8.53 6.46
C ILE A 201 -3.08 9.74 5.62
N LYS A 202 -2.84 10.90 6.25
CA LYS A 202 -2.34 12.11 5.56
C LYS A 202 -0.99 11.88 4.89
N ARG A 203 -0.06 11.20 5.59
CA ARG A 203 1.25 10.81 5.08
C ARG A 203 1.11 9.90 3.87
N GLN A 204 0.29 8.86 3.96
CA GLN A 204 0.07 7.92 2.87
C GLN A 204 -0.50 8.64 1.64
N ASP A 205 -1.51 9.49 1.82
CA ASP A 205 -2.08 10.33 0.73
C ASP A 205 -1.03 11.30 0.15
N ARG A 206 -0.22 11.95 0.98
CA ARG A 206 0.88 12.83 0.52
C ARG A 206 1.92 12.03 -0.25
N LEU A 207 2.33 10.88 0.27
CA LEU A 207 3.31 10.02 -0.36
C LEU A 207 2.77 9.50 -1.68
N GLU A 208 1.52 9.05 -1.75
CA GLU A 208 0.81 8.69 -2.99
C GLU A 208 0.79 9.85 -4.00
N LYS A 209 0.57 11.08 -3.55
CA LYS A 209 0.67 12.31 -4.37
C LYS A 209 2.11 12.63 -4.78
N MET A 210 3.11 12.28 -3.97
CA MET A 210 4.53 12.49 -4.27
C MET A 210 5.12 11.40 -5.18
N VAL A 211 4.65 10.15 -5.08
CA VAL A 211 4.97 9.04 -6.02
C VAL A 211 4.68 9.47 -7.45
N ARG A 212 3.66 10.31 -7.60
CA ARG A 212 3.23 10.92 -8.86
C ARG A 212 4.32 11.73 -9.57
N HIS A 213 5.43 12.10 -8.92
CA HIS A 213 6.41 13.05 -9.47
C HIS A 213 7.89 12.61 -9.49
N LYS A 214 8.25 11.40 -9.02
CA LYS A 214 9.66 10.95 -9.07
C LYS A 214 9.85 9.73 -9.96
N ILE A 215 9.95 10.00 -11.26
CA ILE A 215 10.34 9.01 -12.26
C ILE A 215 11.86 8.91 -12.28
N ARG A 216 12.40 7.70 -12.07
CA ARG A 216 13.84 7.43 -12.12
C ARG A 216 14.16 6.56 -13.34
N PRO A 217 14.94 7.07 -14.32
CA PRO A 217 15.48 6.22 -15.37
C PRO A 217 16.52 5.24 -14.78
N VAL A 218 16.32 3.94 -15.00
CA VAL A 218 17.17 2.83 -14.54
C VAL A 218 18.04 2.34 -15.69
N ARG A 219 19.37 2.45 -15.56
CA ARG A 219 20.32 1.89 -16.53
C ARG A 219 20.71 0.45 -16.13
N PRO A 220 21.05 -0.44 -17.09
CA PRO A 220 21.62 -1.74 -16.77
C PRO A 220 22.79 -1.61 -15.79
N GLY A 221 22.77 -2.36 -14.68
CA GLY A 221 23.83 -2.32 -13.66
C GLY A 221 23.74 -1.19 -12.62
N THR A 222 22.71 -0.34 -12.68
CA THR A 222 22.40 0.60 -11.58
C THR A 222 21.45 -0.03 -10.57
N SER A 223 21.65 0.24 -9.28
CA SER A 223 20.71 -0.25 -8.26
C SER A 223 19.33 0.35 -8.50
N GLU A 224 18.39 -0.52 -8.89
CA GLU A 224 16.95 -0.22 -8.97
C GLU A 224 16.43 0.25 -7.61
N SER A 225 15.53 1.25 -7.61
CA SER A 225 14.94 1.71 -6.36
C SER A 225 13.93 0.69 -5.87
N LYS A 226 14.14 0.20 -4.64
CA LYS A 226 13.15 -0.64 -3.93
C LYS A 226 11.98 0.18 -3.35
N SER A 227 12.03 1.51 -3.48
CA SER A 227 11.01 2.40 -2.93
C SER A 227 9.68 2.18 -3.65
N ARG A 228 8.61 1.97 -2.87
CA ARG A 228 7.23 2.00 -3.40
C ARG A 228 6.86 3.39 -3.95
N PHE A 229 7.65 4.41 -3.61
CA PHE A 229 7.38 5.81 -3.90
C PHE A 229 8.16 6.39 -5.10
N GLU A 230 8.97 5.59 -5.81
CA GLU A 230 9.75 6.06 -6.98
C GLU A 230 9.51 5.15 -8.20
N LEU A 231 8.87 5.64 -9.27
CA LEU A 231 8.62 4.86 -10.49
C LEU A 231 9.93 4.62 -11.27
N ASN A 232 10.29 3.35 -11.41
CA ASN A 232 11.47 2.95 -12.16
C ASN A 232 11.10 2.88 -13.66
N VAL A 233 11.82 3.63 -14.50
CA VAL A 233 11.63 3.62 -15.96
C VAL A 233 12.87 3.04 -16.62
N PRO A 234 12.77 1.99 -17.43
CA PRO A 234 13.94 1.31 -17.96
C PRO A 234 14.66 2.18 -19.01
N ALA A 235 15.89 2.57 -18.73
CA ALA A 235 16.75 3.23 -19.72
C ALA A 235 17.20 2.20 -20.77
N GLY A 236 16.90 2.49 -22.04
CA GLY A 236 17.21 1.59 -23.16
C GLY A 236 16.23 0.41 -23.31
N ALA A 237 15.02 0.51 -22.77
CA ALA A 237 13.90 -0.33 -23.18
C ALA A 237 12.80 0.54 -23.78
N PHE A 238 12.05 -0.06 -24.70
CA PHE A 238 10.86 0.53 -25.29
C PHE A 238 9.65 0.23 -24.40
N VAL A 239 8.75 1.17 -24.26
CA VAL A 239 7.56 1.07 -23.42
C VAL A 239 6.32 1.22 -24.30
N SER A 240 5.42 0.27 -24.16
CA SER A 240 4.11 0.28 -24.81
C SER A 240 3.11 1.09 -23.99
N PRO A 241 2.16 1.80 -24.64
CA PRO A 241 1.02 2.39 -23.94
C PRO A 241 0.18 1.39 -23.14
N GLN A 242 0.26 0.09 -23.45
CA GLN A 242 -0.37 -0.99 -22.69
C GLN A 242 0.56 -1.59 -21.63
N HIS A 243 1.49 -0.79 -21.10
CA HIS A 243 2.30 -1.11 -19.92
C HIS A 243 3.19 -2.36 -20.02
N ALA A 244 3.57 -2.71 -21.26
CA ALA A 244 4.60 -3.71 -21.55
C ALA A 244 5.91 -3.02 -21.90
N TRP A 245 7.02 -3.43 -21.30
CA TRP A 245 8.36 -3.01 -21.73
C TRP A 245 8.97 -4.06 -22.67
N ALA A 246 9.77 -3.59 -23.62
CA ALA A 246 10.47 -4.40 -24.61
C ALA A 246 11.95 -3.99 -24.71
N ARG A 247 12.86 -4.94 -24.57
CA ARG A 247 14.30 -4.73 -24.72
C ARG A 247 14.85 -5.61 -25.83
N ILE A 248 15.50 -4.99 -26.80
CA ILE A 248 16.15 -5.66 -27.93
C ILE A 248 17.48 -6.26 -27.45
N GLU A 249 17.68 -7.55 -27.67
CA GLU A 249 18.91 -8.28 -27.40
C GLU A 249 19.86 -8.20 -28.61
N LEU A 250 21.15 -8.48 -28.40
CA LEU A 250 22.17 -8.38 -29.47
C LEU A 250 21.93 -9.34 -30.64
N ASN A 251 21.20 -10.43 -30.41
CA ASN A 251 20.80 -11.40 -31.42
C ASN A 251 19.53 -11.00 -32.19
N GLY A 252 18.95 -9.82 -31.92
CA GLY A 252 17.72 -9.34 -32.55
C GLY A 252 16.42 -9.86 -31.91
N ALA A 253 16.50 -10.77 -30.94
CA ALA A 253 15.34 -11.14 -30.14
C ALA A 253 14.91 -9.99 -29.22
N VAL A 254 13.66 -9.99 -28.81
CA VAL A 254 13.08 -8.96 -27.95
C VAL A 254 12.57 -9.59 -26.67
N ARG A 255 13.13 -9.17 -25.54
CA ARG A 255 12.63 -9.54 -24.22
C ARG A 255 11.49 -8.61 -23.83
N ILE A 256 10.38 -9.20 -23.37
CA ILE A 256 9.18 -8.46 -22.99
C ILE A 256 8.83 -8.74 -21.54
N GLY A 257 8.39 -7.72 -20.81
CA GLY A 257 7.92 -7.84 -19.45
C GLY A 257 6.87 -6.81 -19.08
N LEU A 258 6.39 -6.91 -17.85
CA LEU A 258 5.41 -6.00 -17.26
C LEU A 258 6.12 -4.78 -16.65
N ASP A 259 5.55 -3.59 -16.83
CA ASP A 259 6.13 -2.39 -16.23
C ASP A 259 5.91 -2.24 -14.71
N ASP A 260 6.66 -1.31 -14.13
CA ASP A 260 6.64 -1.02 -12.68
C ASP A 260 5.35 -0.32 -12.23
N LEU A 261 4.58 0.27 -13.15
CA LEU A 261 3.37 1.02 -12.82
C LEU A 261 2.21 0.10 -12.48
N ILE A 262 1.92 -0.90 -13.32
CA ILE A 262 0.88 -1.91 -13.03
C ILE A 262 1.14 -2.58 -11.69
N ARG A 263 2.39 -2.97 -11.46
CA ARG A 263 2.84 -3.58 -10.22
C ARG A 263 2.53 -2.69 -8.99
N LYS A 264 2.77 -1.38 -9.07
CA LYS A 264 2.53 -0.45 -7.97
C LYS A 264 1.06 -0.18 -7.71
N ILE A 265 0.27 -0.14 -8.76
CA ILE A 265 -1.17 0.08 -8.68
C ILE A 265 -1.85 -1.14 -8.03
N PHE A 266 -1.55 -2.34 -8.52
CA PHE A 266 -2.31 -3.55 -8.13
C PHE A 266 -1.68 -4.35 -6.98
N ALA A 267 -0.50 -3.92 -6.49
CA ALA A 267 0.23 -4.60 -5.41
C ALA A 267 0.39 -6.11 -5.68
N ASN A 268 0.29 -6.96 -4.65
CA ASN A 268 0.60 -8.40 -4.71
C ASN A 268 -0.10 -9.11 -5.89
N ILE A 269 0.67 -9.49 -6.92
CA ILE A 269 0.19 -10.28 -8.04
C ILE A 269 0.13 -11.74 -7.58
N ASP A 270 -1.05 -12.35 -7.69
CA ASP A 270 -1.29 -13.71 -7.18
C ASP A 270 -0.89 -14.79 -8.19
N ALA A 271 -1.04 -14.51 -9.49
CA ALA A 271 -0.59 -15.42 -10.55
C ALA A 271 -0.30 -14.70 -11.86
N VAL A 272 0.55 -15.35 -12.67
CA VAL A 272 0.92 -14.91 -14.02
C VAL A 272 0.68 -16.06 -14.99
N ARG A 273 -0.04 -15.80 -16.08
CA ARG A 273 -0.25 -16.73 -17.19
C ARG A 273 0.65 -16.36 -18.35
N LEU A 274 1.68 -17.17 -18.59
CA LEU A 274 2.67 -16.98 -19.66
C LEU A 274 2.19 -17.57 -20.99
N PRO A 275 2.70 -17.09 -22.14
CA PRO A 275 2.41 -17.68 -23.44
C PRO A 275 3.10 -19.04 -23.63
N GLU A 276 2.66 -19.81 -24.61
CA GLU A 276 3.34 -21.05 -25.00
C GLU A 276 4.55 -20.74 -25.92
N PRO A 277 5.73 -21.34 -25.67
CA PRO A 277 6.84 -21.31 -26.61
C PRO A 277 6.42 -21.86 -27.98
N GLY A 278 6.87 -21.22 -29.06
CA GLY A 278 6.49 -21.52 -30.44
C GLY A 278 5.22 -20.83 -30.92
N ARG A 279 4.44 -20.19 -30.02
CA ARG A 279 3.24 -19.43 -30.41
C ARG A 279 3.62 -18.22 -31.27
N LYS A 280 2.99 -18.10 -32.43
CA LYS A 280 3.01 -16.86 -33.22
C LYS A 280 2.00 -15.89 -32.64
N ILE A 281 2.42 -14.64 -32.46
CA ILE A 281 1.61 -13.58 -31.89
C ILE A 281 1.67 -12.35 -32.78
N THR A 282 0.53 -11.68 -32.94
CA THR A 282 0.43 -10.40 -33.63
C THR A 282 0.39 -9.27 -32.59
N ARG A 283 0.93 -8.11 -32.93
CA ARG A 283 0.80 -6.90 -32.11
C ARG A 283 -0.67 -6.67 -31.75
N GLY A 284 -0.94 -6.35 -30.48
CA GLY A 284 -2.30 -6.15 -29.94
C GLY A 284 -3.00 -7.42 -29.43
N GLU A 285 -2.53 -8.62 -29.79
CA GLU A 285 -3.05 -9.87 -29.22
C GLU A 285 -2.55 -10.10 -27.80
N THR A 286 -3.35 -10.77 -26.96
CA THR A 286 -2.95 -11.11 -25.58
C THR A 286 -1.71 -12.00 -25.56
N LEU A 287 -0.63 -11.45 -24.98
CA LEU A 287 0.67 -12.12 -24.84
C LEU A 287 0.76 -12.88 -23.53
N PHE A 288 0.42 -12.23 -22.42
CA PHE A 288 0.34 -12.84 -21.09
C PHE A 288 -0.76 -12.15 -20.26
N SER A 289 -1.19 -12.82 -19.19
CA SER A 289 -2.20 -12.27 -18.28
C SER A 289 -1.68 -12.30 -16.85
N VAL A 290 -2.13 -11.36 -16.05
CA VAL A 290 -1.74 -11.22 -14.64
C VAL A 290 -2.99 -11.10 -13.78
N THR A 291 -3.02 -11.76 -12.62
CA THR A 291 -4.21 -11.87 -11.76
C THR A 291 -3.94 -11.39 -10.33
N TRP A 292 -4.94 -10.76 -9.73
CA TRP A 292 -4.93 -10.26 -8.35
C TRP A 292 -6.35 -10.33 -7.77
N GLY A 293 -6.53 -11.13 -6.72
CA GLY A 293 -7.83 -11.48 -6.17
C GLY A 293 -8.77 -12.03 -7.25
N ASP A 294 -9.92 -11.37 -7.40
CA ASP A 294 -10.94 -11.73 -8.40
C ASP A 294 -10.72 -11.08 -9.79
N TYR A 295 -9.60 -10.41 -10.00
CA TYR A 295 -9.33 -9.63 -11.21
C TYR A 295 -8.21 -10.24 -12.06
N SER A 296 -8.34 -10.06 -13.37
CA SER A 296 -7.35 -10.46 -14.36
C SER A 296 -7.18 -9.34 -15.38
N LEU A 297 -5.93 -9.04 -15.73
CA LEU A 297 -5.60 -8.10 -16.80
C LEU A 297 -4.79 -8.83 -17.89
N ASP A 298 -5.25 -8.67 -19.11
CA ASP A 298 -4.57 -9.18 -20.30
C ASP A 298 -3.61 -8.13 -20.82
N ILE A 299 -2.33 -8.47 -20.93
CA ILE A 299 -1.30 -7.60 -21.47
C ILE A 299 -1.10 -7.96 -22.96
N PRO A 300 -1.43 -7.04 -23.88
CA PRO A 300 -1.27 -7.28 -25.30
C PRO A 300 0.21 -7.23 -25.71
N SER A 301 0.54 -7.96 -26.77
CA SER A 301 1.88 -7.95 -27.32
C SER A 301 2.19 -6.59 -27.95
N PRO A 302 3.29 -5.91 -27.57
CA PRO A 302 3.70 -4.67 -28.21
C PRO A 302 4.23 -4.87 -29.63
N LEU A 303 4.64 -6.09 -29.97
CA LEU A 303 5.28 -6.45 -31.23
C LEU A 303 4.70 -7.76 -31.77
N SER A 304 4.72 -7.91 -33.09
CA SER A 304 4.42 -9.16 -33.78
C SER A 304 5.66 -10.04 -33.83
N GLY A 305 5.50 -11.36 -33.64
CA GLY A 305 6.63 -12.28 -33.64
C GLY A 305 6.29 -13.70 -33.21
N THR A 306 7.32 -14.51 -33.00
CA THR A 306 7.19 -15.87 -32.45
C THR A 306 7.77 -15.90 -31.05
N VAL A 307 7.03 -16.47 -30.09
CA VAL A 307 7.52 -16.69 -28.73
C VAL A 307 8.61 -17.75 -28.77
N ILE A 308 9.85 -17.39 -28.47
CA ILE A 308 10.98 -18.34 -28.49
C ILE A 308 11.33 -18.88 -27.10
N ALA A 309 11.02 -18.13 -26.05
CA ALA A 309 11.24 -18.54 -24.67
C ALA A 309 10.30 -17.83 -23.71
N VAL A 310 10.05 -18.44 -22.56
CA VAL A 310 9.30 -17.85 -21.44
C VAL A 310 10.10 -17.99 -20.15
N ASN A 311 9.79 -17.15 -19.17
CA ASN A 311 10.40 -17.23 -17.85
C ASN A 311 9.48 -17.98 -16.87
N PRO A 312 9.66 -19.30 -16.65
CA PRO A 312 8.76 -20.10 -15.81
C PRO A 312 8.75 -19.60 -14.36
N GLU A 313 9.84 -18.98 -13.89
CA GLU A 313 9.93 -18.43 -12.53
C GLU A 313 8.86 -17.38 -12.25
N GLN A 314 8.34 -16.67 -13.26
CA GLN A 314 7.27 -15.69 -13.04
C GLN A 314 5.89 -16.33 -12.83
N ALA A 315 5.68 -17.55 -13.34
CA ALA A 315 4.49 -18.32 -13.06
C ALA A 315 4.57 -19.04 -11.70
N GLU A 316 5.78 -19.47 -11.30
CA GLU A 316 6.03 -20.18 -10.03
C GLU A 316 6.19 -19.22 -8.82
N HIS A 317 6.82 -18.07 -9.04
CA HIS A 317 7.18 -17.06 -8.04
C HIS A 317 6.73 -15.65 -8.47
N PRO A 318 5.41 -15.38 -8.56
CA PRO A 318 4.89 -14.07 -8.96
C PRO A 318 5.32 -12.94 -7.99
N GLU A 319 5.72 -13.26 -6.76
CA GLU A 319 6.28 -12.33 -5.80
C GLU A 319 7.61 -11.70 -6.25
N TRP A 320 8.35 -12.34 -7.17
CA TRP A 320 9.63 -11.80 -7.68
C TRP A 320 9.48 -10.61 -8.62
N LEU A 321 8.27 -10.37 -9.13
CA LEU A 321 7.89 -9.10 -9.75
C LEU A 321 8.21 -7.91 -8.83
N ALA A 322 8.37 -8.15 -7.52
CA ALA A 322 8.74 -7.16 -6.53
C ALA A 322 10.17 -6.74 -6.41
N ILE A 323 11.07 -7.57 -6.90
CA ILE A 323 12.45 -7.49 -6.49
C ILE A 323 13.28 -6.79 -7.57
N LYS A 324 13.03 -7.09 -8.86
CA LYS A 324 13.71 -6.48 -10.00
C LYS A 324 12.90 -6.46 -11.32
N PRO A 325 12.00 -5.48 -11.53
CA PRO A 325 11.04 -5.47 -12.65
C PRO A 325 11.65 -5.47 -14.06
N PHE A 326 12.88 -4.97 -14.24
CA PHE A 326 13.48 -4.82 -15.58
C PHE A 326 14.70 -5.72 -15.85
N GLU A 327 15.23 -6.39 -14.82
CA GLU A 327 16.32 -7.37 -14.96
C GLU A 327 15.80 -8.81 -14.91
N LEU A 328 15.02 -9.16 -13.88
CA LEU A 328 14.61 -10.54 -13.60
C LEU A 328 13.16 -10.82 -14.00
N SER A 329 12.30 -9.80 -14.03
CA SER A 329 10.86 -9.94 -14.26
C SER A 329 10.44 -9.91 -15.74
N TRP A 330 11.27 -10.45 -16.63
CA TRP A 330 10.84 -10.67 -18.00
C TRP A 330 9.87 -11.84 -18.08
N MET A 331 8.88 -11.75 -18.95
CA MET A 331 7.81 -12.74 -19.12
C MET A 331 8.15 -13.69 -20.26
N CYS A 332 8.55 -13.15 -21.41
CA CYS A 332 8.89 -13.94 -22.58
C CYS A 332 9.93 -13.24 -23.46
N ARG A 333 10.50 -14.01 -24.39
CA ARG A 333 11.31 -13.53 -25.51
C ARG A 333 10.56 -13.80 -26.80
N LEU A 334 10.48 -12.77 -27.63
CA LEU A 334 9.96 -12.84 -28.99
C LEU A 334 11.10 -12.78 -30.00
N GLU A 335 10.98 -13.55 -31.06
CA GLU A 335 11.65 -13.28 -32.33
C GLU A 335 10.71 -12.41 -33.17
N PRO A 336 11.02 -11.11 -33.36
CA PRO A 336 10.07 -10.18 -33.97
C PRO A 336 9.98 -10.39 -35.49
N SER A 337 8.77 -10.27 -36.05
CA SER A 337 8.54 -10.39 -37.49
C SER A 337 8.63 -9.05 -38.24
N ALA A 338 8.34 -7.93 -37.57
CA ALA A 338 8.27 -6.60 -38.19
C ALA A 338 8.83 -5.48 -37.30
N LEU A 339 9.96 -5.74 -36.62
CA LEU A 339 10.51 -4.87 -35.57
C LEU A 339 10.64 -3.40 -36.00
N ALA A 340 11.26 -3.12 -37.15
CA ALA A 340 11.51 -1.75 -37.61
C ALA A 340 10.23 -0.95 -37.90
N ALA A 341 9.17 -1.62 -38.34
CA ALA A 341 7.89 -0.99 -38.65
C ALA A 341 7.05 -0.71 -37.39
N GLU A 342 7.22 -1.53 -36.35
CA GLU A 342 6.40 -1.46 -35.13
C GLU A 342 7.03 -0.62 -34.01
N LEU A 343 8.36 -0.50 -33.97
CA LEU A 343 9.10 0.30 -32.98
C LEU A 343 8.67 1.77 -32.87
N PRO A 344 8.33 2.51 -33.95
CA PRO A 344 7.88 3.90 -33.85
C PRO A 344 6.62 4.10 -33.00
N GLY A 345 5.84 3.03 -32.77
CA GLY A 345 4.67 3.05 -31.89
C GLY A 345 4.99 2.95 -30.40
N MET A 346 6.26 2.77 -30.02
CA MET A 346 6.70 2.62 -28.63
C MET A 346 7.41 3.88 -28.13
N ARG A 347 7.46 4.06 -26.81
CA ARG A 347 8.13 5.18 -26.12
C ARG A 347 9.49 4.75 -25.60
N ILE A 348 10.50 5.63 -25.64
CA ILE A 348 11.84 5.35 -25.11
C ILE A 348 12.47 6.63 -24.56
N GLY A 349 13.33 6.51 -23.54
CA GLY A 349 14.06 7.65 -23.01
C GLY A 349 13.14 8.70 -22.40
N HIS A 350 13.27 9.97 -22.82
CA HIS A 350 12.47 11.07 -22.28
C HIS A 350 10.98 10.91 -22.61
N ASP A 351 10.65 10.45 -23.82
CA ASP A 351 9.26 10.19 -24.22
C ASP A 351 8.58 9.14 -23.34
N ALA A 352 9.33 8.16 -22.84
CA ALA A 352 8.80 7.18 -21.90
C ALA A 352 8.54 7.80 -20.53
N VAL A 353 9.44 8.66 -20.05
CA VAL A 353 9.28 9.40 -18.78
C VAL A 353 8.05 10.31 -18.85
N ASP A 354 7.91 11.08 -19.92
CA ASP A 354 6.81 12.02 -20.10
C ASP A 354 5.47 11.28 -20.24
N TRP A 355 5.46 10.15 -20.95
CA TRP A 355 4.28 9.27 -21.03
C TRP A 355 3.90 8.72 -19.66
N TYR A 356 4.86 8.22 -18.87
CA TYR A 356 4.57 7.73 -17.52
C TYR A 356 4.05 8.82 -16.58
N GLN A 357 4.51 10.06 -16.72
CA GLN A 357 3.96 11.22 -15.99
C GLN A 357 2.48 11.43 -16.35
N GLN A 358 2.16 11.50 -17.64
CA GLN A 358 0.79 11.66 -18.12
C GLN A 358 -0.11 10.50 -17.67
N GLU A 359 0.41 9.29 -17.69
CA GLU A 359 -0.32 8.08 -17.29
C GLU A 359 -0.55 8.03 -15.77
N LEU A 360 0.41 8.50 -14.97
CA LEU A 360 0.24 8.69 -13.53
C LEU A 360 -0.83 9.75 -13.21
N ASP A 361 -0.85 10.86 -13.94
CA ASP A 361 -1.88 11.89 -13.78
C ASP A 361 -3.27 11.36 -14.15
N ARG A 362 -3.38 10.62 -15.26
CA ARG A 362 -4.61 9.95 -15.69
C ARG A 362 -5.13 8.98 -14.63
N TYR A 363 -4.26 8.10 -14.14
CA TYR A 363 -4.61 7.15 -13.08
C TYR A 363 -5.14 7.86 -11.84
N SER A 364 -4.50 8.97 -11.49
CA SER A 364 -4.84 9.72 -10.30
C SER A 364 -6.19 10.41 -10.38
N ASP A 365 -6.54 10.92 -11.55
CA ASP A 365 -7.88 11.46 -11.81
C ASP A 365 -8.95 10.36 -11.77
N LEU A 366 -8.64 9.16 -12.27
CA LEU A 366 -9.52 8.00 -12.17
C LEU A 366 -9.75 7.60 -10.70
N ALA A 367 -8.68 7.57 -9.89
CA ALA A 367 -8.76 7.29 -8.45
C ALA A 367 -9.66 8.30 -7.73
N ARG A 368 -9.43 9.60 -7.95
CA ARG A 368 -10.26 10.65 -7.35
C ARG A 368 -11.74 10.51 -7.73
N ARG A 369 -12.05 10.23 -9.00
CA ARG A 369 -13.45 10.03 -9.46
C ARG A 369 -14.09 8.79 -8.84
N ALA A 370 -13.34 7.71 -8.67
CA ALA A 370 -13.82 6.49 -8.03
C ALA A 370 -14.15 6.73 -6.55
N ASP A 371 -13.30 7.49 -5.84
CA ASP A 371 -13.53 7.87 -4.44
C ASP A 371 -14.74 8.82 -4.28
N GLU A 372 -14.89 9.79 -5.17
CA GLU A 372 -16.06 10.70 -5.19
C GLU A 372 -17.36 9.94 -5.44
N ALA A 373 -17.35 8.96 -6.36
CA ALA A 373 -18.50 8.11 -6.63
C ALA A 373 -18.86 7.25 -5.40
N ALA A 374 -17.86 6.70 -4.70
CA ALA A 374 -18.05 5.92 -3.49
C ALA A 374 -18.61 6.77 -2.32
N ALA A 375 -18.14 8.02 -2.18
CA ALA A 375 -18.61 8.93 -1.14
C ALA A 375 -20.09 9.33 -1.32
N SER A 376 -20.60 9.32 -2.56
CA SER A 376 -21.98 9.71 -2.87
C SER A 376 -23.05 8.64 -2.59
N THR A 377 -22.67 7.37 -2.32
CA THR A 377 -23.58 6.21 -2.34
C THR A 377 -23.95 5.60 -0.97
N GLY A 378 -23.27 5.98 0.13
CA GLY A 378 -23.77 5.83 1.51
C GLY A 378 -23.81 4.43 2.16
N LYS A 379 -23.00 3.43 1.75
CA LYS A 379 -22.91 2.07 2.35
C LYS A 379 -21.50 1.44 2.31
N SER A 380 -20.82 1.47 3.46
CA SER A 380 -19.37 1.34 3.66
C SER A 380 -18.62 0.02 3.36
N GLY A 381 -19.27 -1.03 2.82
CA GLY A 381 -18.65 -2.37 2.66
C GLY A 381 -18.54 -2.88 1.23
N GLN A 382 -19.61 -2.78 0.44
CA GLN A 382 -19.63 -3.16 -0.98
C GLN A 382 -19.03 -2.08 -1.90
N GLU A 383 -18.94 -0.84 -1.41
CA GLU A 383 -18.46 0.33 -2.17
C GLU A 383 -16.97 0.30 -2.48
N ARG A 384 -16.11 -0.15 -1.56
CA ARG A 384 -14.66 -0.24 -1.84
C ARG A 384 -14.37 -1.22 -2.96
N SER A 385 -15.09 -2.33 -3.01
CA SER A 385 -14.97 -3.31 -4.11
C SER A 385 -15.50 -2.74 -5.43
N ALA A 386 -16.60 -1.96 -5.40
CA ALA A 386 -17.17 -1.33 -6.59
C ALA A 386 -16.33 -0.16 -7.13
N ALA A 387 -15.79 0.69 -6.27
CA ALA A 387 -14.89 1.78 -6.63
C ALA A 387 -13.58 1.25 -7.22
N GLN A 388 -13.03 0.20 -6.60
CA GLN A 388 -11.85 -0.49 -7.12
C GLN A 388 -12.11 -1.16 -8.47
N ARG A 389 -13.32 -1.71 -8.69
CA ARG A 389 -13.77 -2.20 -10.02
C ARG A 389 -13.84 -1.09 -11.06
N GLN A 390 -14.43 0.05 -10.71
CA GLN A 390 -14.57 1.18 -11.62
C GLN A 390 -13.18 1.74 -12.02
N LEU A 391 -12.28 1.82 -11.04
CA LEU A 391 -10.89 2.21 -11.25
C LEU A 391 -10.15 1.22 -12.17
N LEU A 392 -10.31 -0.09 -11.94
CA LEU A 392 -9.74 -1.15 -12.79
C LEU A 392 -10.25 -1.07 -14.23
N ILE A 393 -11.56 -0.87 -14.42
CA ILE A 393 -12.17 -0.74 -15.75
C ILE A 393 -11.61 0.49 -16.48
N GLY A 394 -11.54 1.65 -15.82
CA GLY A 394 -10.98 2.87 -16.41
C GLY A 394 -9.47 2.78 -16.66
N PHE A 395 -8.73 2.08 -15.80
CA PHE A 395 -7.31 1.82 -16.03
C PHE A 395 -7.10 0.93 -17.25
N ALA A 396 -7.90 -0.14 -17.40
CA ALA A 396 -7.81 -1.12 -18.48
C ALA A 396 -8.41 -0.65 -19.82
N GLU A 397 -9.10 0.49 -19.87
CA GLU A 397 -9.72 1.04 -21.08
C GLU A 397 -8.75 1.14 -22.29
N PRO A 398 -7.49 1.61 -22.15
CA PRO A 398 -6.53 1.66 -23.26
C PRO A 398 -6.07 0.29 -23.76
N PHE A 399 -6.23 -0.77 -22.94
CA PHE A 399 -5.87 -2.14 -23.29
C PHE A 399 -6.93 -2.77 -24.21
N ALA A 400 -8.18 -2.32 -24.12
CA ALA A 400 -9.27 -2.76 -25.00
C ALA A 400 -9.22 -2.08 -26.38
N GLN A 401 -8.82 -0.80 -26.44
CA GLN A 401 -8.71 -0.04 -27.69
C GLN A 401 -7.56 -0.52 -28.60
N GLY A 402 -6.52 -1.16 -28.02
CA GLY A 402 -5.41 -1.76 -28.77
C GLY A 402 -5.75 -3.08 -29.50
N ARG A 403 -6.98 -3.59 -29.36
CA ARG A 403 -7.46 -4.79 -30.10
C ARG A 403 -8.04 -4.46 -31.47
N THR A 404 -8.24 -3.18 -31.78
CA THR A 404 -8.98 -2.71 -32.97
C THR A 404 -8.18 -1.84 -33.95
N SER A 405 -6.86 -1.69 -33.77
CA SER A 405 -6.00 -0.90 -34.66
C SER A 405 -5.04 -1.76 -35.48
#